data_AF-A0A1Z9QLT2-F1
#
_entry.id   AF-A0A1Z9QLT2-F1
#
_cell.length_a   1.000
_cell.length_b   1.000
_cell.length_c   1.000
_cell.angle_alpha   90.00
_cell.angle_beta   90.00
_cell.angle_gamma   90.00
#
_symmetry.space_group_name_H-M   'P 1'
#
loop_
_entity.id
_entity.type
_entity.pdbx_description
1 polymer ?
#
loop_
_entity_poly.entity_id
_entity_poly.type
_entity_poly.pdbx_seq_one_letter_code
_entity_poly.pdbx_strand_id
1 'polypeptide(L)'
;MAYKKLIFFSFLWMTCLGCFQTDPPVRVKRLPKLFTRVDLPEATYIHTEEDGAPLTYEANELVKLTAKNHPALDSCCNSTKPLPCCTDYWFDLHYPPFDATLNFTYKSLNFDGVSDHIKSDFIVSSFVNTNNRKAQVEEQQQGSTPQGYYYEHYSYAEAGEPEMFFIADTLGQHCLLGSLIFNSAGQGSDSLAPYISFIQQDIEHFISSVTFY
;
A
#
# COMPACT_ATOMS: atom_id res chain seq x y z
N MET A 1 88.72 2.76 8.60
CA MET A 1 87.48 3.57 8.54
C MET A 1 87.17 3.73 7.05
N ALA A 2 85.99 3.52 6.46
CA ALA A 2 84.65 3.26 6.94
C ALA A 2 83.85 2.78 5.71
N TYR A 3 83.58 1.48 5.54
CA TYR A 3 82.66 1.02 4.48
C TYR A 3 81.89 -0.28 4.79
N LYS A 4 82.12 -0.89 5.96
CA LYS A 4 81.48 -2.17 6.33
C LYS A 4 80.11 -2.07 7.00
N LYS A 5 79.60 -0.85 7.24
CA LYS A 5 78.28 -0.62 7.88
C LYS A 5 77.15 -0.18 6.92
N LEU A 6 77.45 0.10 5.64
CA LEU A 6 76.43 0.59 4.71
C LEU A 6 75.61 -0.52 4.02
N ILE A 7 76.13 -1.74 3.94
CA ILE A 7 75.45 -2.82 3.18
C ILE A 7 74.33 -3.47 3.98
N PHE A 8 74.38 -3.45 5.31
CA PHE A 8 73.38 -4.09 6.16
C PHE A 8 72.07 -3.29 6.27
N PHE A 9 72.10 -1.98 5.98
CA PHE A 9 70.90 -1.13 6.03
C PHE A 9 70.07 -1.18 4.74
N SER A 10 70.64 -1.66 3.64
CA SER A 10 69.94 -1.78 2.35
C SER A 10 68.96 -2.98 2.32
N PHE A 11 69.28 -4.06 3.03
CA PHE A 11 68.43 -5.26 3.06
C PHE A 11 67.21 -5.15 4.00
N LEU A 12 67.21 -4.17 4.91
CA LEU A 12 66.10 -3.95 5.86
C LEU A 12 64.98 -3.07 5.27
N TRP A 13 65.21 -2.43 4.12
CA TRP A 13 64.22 -1.57 3.47
C TRP A 13 63.46 -2.26 2.33
N MET A 14 63.79 -3.52 2.02
CA MET A 14 63.16 -4.30 0.95
C MET A 14 62.26 -5.44 1.48
N THR A 15 61.73 -5.30 2.70
CA THR A 15 60.79 -6.27 3.29
C THR A 15 59.45 -5.65 3.73
N CYS A 16 59.26 -4.33 3.63
CA CYS A 16 58.01 -3.65 4.02
C CYS A 16 56.98 -3.48 2.89
N LEU A 17 57.21 -4.00 1.68
CA LEU A 17 56.27 -3.88 0.56
C LEU A 17 55.31 -5.07 0.39
N GLY A 18 55.40 -6.09 1.25
CA GLY A 18 54.61 -7.32 1.12
C GLY A 18 53.76 -7.60 2.34
N CYS A 19 52.61 -6.92 2.48
CA CYS A 19 51.36 -7.44 3.07
C CYS A 19 50.32 -6.31 3.16
N PHE A 20 49.83 -5.85 2.01
CA PHE A 20 48.50 -5.26 1.91
C PHE A 20 47.76 -6.06 0.83
N GLN A 21 47.44 -7.32 1.14
CA GLN A 21 46.30 -7.96 0.48
C GLN A 21 45.06 -7.22 0.97
N THR A 22 44.67 -6.23 0.19
CA THR A 22 43.28 -5.79 0.20
C THR A 22 42.52 -6.93 -0.45
N ASP A 23 42.03 -7.86 0.37
CA ASP A 23 41.07 -8.83 -0.12
C ASP A 23 39.96 -8.02 -0.81
N PRO A 24 39.65 -8.28 -2.09
CA PRO A 24 38.58 -7.58 -2.77
C PRO A 24 37.32 -7.76 -1.92
N PRO A 25 36.49 -6.71 -1.76
CA PRO A 25 35.29 -6.82 -0.92
C PRO A 25 34.54 -8.08 -1.34
N VAL A 26 34.38 -9.00 -0.39
CA VAL A 26 33.64 -10.24 -0.63
C VAL A 26 32.30 -9.80 -1.15
N ARG A 27 32.04 -10.07 -2.44
CA ARG A 27 30.74 -9.80 -3.05
C ARG A 27 29.80 -10.77 -2.35
N VAL A 28 29.15 -10.31 -1.28
CA VAL A 28 28.06 -11.04 -0.64
C VAL A 28 27.00 -11.15 -1.73
N LYS A 29 27.01 -12.26 -2.46
CA LYS A 29 25.98 -12.57 -3.44
C LYS A 29 24.69 -12.54 -2.62
N ARG A 30 23.83 -11.56 -2.90
CA ARG A 30 22.53 -11.44 -2.24
C ARG A 30 21.89 -12.84 -2.33
N LEU A 31 21.77 -13.55 -1.21
CA LEU A 31 21.14 -14.86 -1.24
C LEU A 31 19.70 -14.65 -1.75
N PRO A 32 19.17 -15.56 -2.58
CA PRO A 32 17.76 -15.52 -2.90
C PRO A 32 16.96 -15.52 -1.59
N LYS A 33 15.99 -14.62 -1.47
CA LYS A 33 15.14 -14.54 -0.28
C LYS A 33 14.49 -15.93 -0.10
N LEU A 34 14.76 -16.57 1.04
CA LEU A 34 14.20 -17.88 1.38
C LEU A 34 12.87 -17.63 2.08
N PHE A 35 11.77 -17.65 1.31
CA PHE A 35 10.43 -17.58 1.87
C PHE A 35 9.96 -18.99 2.24
N THR A 36 9.25 -19.12 3.36
CA THR A 36 8.46 -20.31 3.65
C THR A 36 7.41 -20.50 2.57
N ARG A 37 7.23 -21.72 2.09
CA ARG A 37 6.10 -22.04 1.21
C ARG A 37 4.81 -21.84 2.02
N VAL A 38 3.96 -20.94 1.55
CA VAL A 38 2.62 -20.71 2.07
C VAL A 38 1.65 -21.22 1.01
N ASP A 39 0.73 -22.10 1.40
CA ASP A 39 -0.34 -22.52 0.51
C ASP A 39 -1.48 -21.49 0.63
N LEU A 40 -1.71 -20.76 -0.46
CA LEU A 40 -2.77 -19.75 -0.54
C LEU A 40 -4.07 -20.40 -1.05
N PRO A 41 -5.24 -19.98 -0.55
CA PRO A 41 -6.52 -20.44 -1.06
C PRO A 41 -6.75 -20.00 -2.51
N GLU A 42 -7.63 -20.68 -3.24
CA GLU A 42 -8.09 -20.18 -4.54
C GLU A 42 -9.09 -19.04 -4.33
N ALA A 43 -8.95 -17.95 -5.09
CA ALA A 43 -9.86 -16.81 -5.03
C ALA A 43 -11.16 -17.10 -5.79
N THR A 44 -12.29 -16.97 -5.11
CA THR A 44 -13.63 -17.02 -5.72
C THR A 44 -14.36 -15.73 -5.36
N TYR A 45 -14.94 -15.06 -6.34
CA TYR A 45 -15.57 -13.76 -6.16
C TYR A 45 -17.09 -13.85 -6.16
N ILE A 46 -17.72 -13.09 -5.27
CA ILE A 46 -19.17 -12.97 -5.16
C ILE A 46 -19.59 -11.52 -5.32
N HIS A 47 -20.68 -11.30 -6.07
CA HIS A 47 -21.33 -9.99 -6.15
C HIS A 47 -21.87 -9.60 -4.78
N THR A 48 -21.46 -8.42 -4.32
CA THR A 48 -21.75 -7.91 -2.99
C THR A 48 -22.41 -6.53 -3.10
N GLU A 49 -23.54 -6.39 -2.42
CA GLU A 49 -24.24 -5.13 -2.23
C GLU A 49 -24.35 -4.89 -0.74
N GLU A 50 -23.84 -3.75 -0.31
CA GLU A 50 -23.78 -3.39 1.11
C GLU A 50 -24.95 -2.47 1.44
N ASP A 51 -25.69 -2.80 2.50
CA ASP A 51 -26.87 -2.06 2.91
C ASP A 51 -26.50 -0.63 3.32
N GLY A 52 -26.90 0.35 2.51
CA GLY A 52 -26.66 1.77 2.77
C GLY A 52 -25.39 2.34 2.12
N ALA A 53 -24.60 1.53 1.43
CA ALA A 53 -23.49 2.00 0.59
C ALA A 53 -23.97 2.21 -0.85
N PRO A 54 -23.74 3.38 -1.49
CA PRO A 54 -24.13 3.64 -2.88
C PRO A 54 -23.11 3.03 -3.87
N LEU A 55 -22.78 1.75 -3.68
CA LEU A 55 -21.85 1.01 -4.51
C LEU A 55 -22.15 -0.49 -4.52
N THR A 56 -21.80 -1.16 -5.61
CA THR A 56 -21.76 -2.62 -5.71
C THR A 56 -20.40 -3.05 -6.23
N TYR A 57 -19.95 -4.25 -5.85
CA TYR A 57 -18.61 -4.75 -6.18
C TYR A 57 -18.57 -6.27 -6.09
N GLU A 58 -17.53 -6.88 -6.65
CA GLU A 58 -17.22 -8.27 -6.39
C GLU A 58 -16.12 -8.39 -5.33
N ALA A 59 -16.31 -9.27 -4.35
CA ALA A 59 -15.36 -9.52 -3.28
C ALA A 59 -15.09 -11.01 -3.10
N ASN A 60 -13.90 -11.34 -2.63
CA ASN A 60 -13.47 -12.71 -2.40
C ASN A 60 -14.33 -13.38 -1.31
N GLU A 61 -14.80 -14.61 -1.51
CA GLU A 61 -15.63 -15.35 -0.53
C GLU A 61 -14.97 -15.52 0.85
N LEU A 62 -13.63 -15.39 0.89
CA LEU A 62 -12.83 -15.47 2.11
C LEU A 62 -13.05 -14.27 3.05
N VAL A 63 -13.54 -13.15 2.52
CA VAL A 63 -13.68 -11.92 3.31
C VAL A 63 -14.91 -11.93 4.19
N LYS A 64 -14.80 -11.26 5.34
CA LYS A 64 -15.92 -10.94 6.21
C LYS A 64 -16.16 -9.44 6.16
N LEU A 65 -17.33 -9.07 5.64
CA LEU A 65 -17.80 -7.70 5.59
C LEU A 65 -18.15 -7.20 7.00
N THR A 66 -17.65 -6.02 7.35
CA THR A 66 -17.97 -5.33 8.60
C THR A 66 -18.35 -3.89 8.29
N ALA A 67 -19.64 -3.59 8.38
CA ALA A 67 -20.15 -2.22 8.28
C ALA A 67 -19.68 -1.40 9.50
N LYS A 68 -19.19 -0.18 9.26
CA LYS A 68 -18.77 0.74 10.32
C LYS A 68 -19.78 1.88 10.44
N ASN A 69 -20.47 1.94 11.58
CA ASN A 69 -21.22 3.12 11.96
C ASN A 69 -20.25 4.17 12.50
N HIS A 70 -19.98 5.24 11.74
CA HIS A 70 -19.18 6.34 12.29
C HIS A 70 -20.05 7.17 13.23
N PRO A 71 -19.70 7.35 14.52
CA PRO A 71 -20.50 8.12 15.48
C PRO A 71 -20.66 9.62 15.13
N ALA A 72 -19.94 10.09 14.09
CA ALA A 72 -20.11 11.44 13.57
C ALA A 72 -21.41 11.53 12.74
N LEU A 73 -21.86 10.46 12.09
CA LEU A 73 -23.15 10.43 11.37
C LEU A 73 -24.31 10.76 12.29
N ASP A 74 -24.39 10.18 13.50
CA ASP A 74 -25.52 10.45 14.41
C ASP A 74 -25.62 11.94 14.80
N SER A 75 -24.46 12.62 14.96
CA SER A 75 -24.43 14.06 15.25
C SER A 75 -24.64 14.93 14.01
N CYS A 76 -24.20 14.46 12.84
CA CYS A 76 -24.17 15.22 11.59
C CYS A 76 -25.47 15.04 10.77
N CYS A 77 -26.24 13.98 11.05
CA CYS A 77 -27.50 13.63 10.36
C CYS A 77 -28.76 13.89 11.17
N ASN A 78 -28.62 14.40 12.38
CA ASN A 78 -29.73 14.87 13.21
C ASN A 78 -30.12 16.34 12.92
N SER A 79 -29.65 16.91 11.80
CA SER A 79 -29.98 18.26 11.34
C SER A 79 -31.13 18.22 10.34
N THR A 80 -32.03 19.20 10.40
CA THR A 80 -33.15 19.40 9.46
C THR A 80 -32.70 19.57 8.00
N LYS A 81 -31.40 19.78 7.78
CA LYS A 81 -30.73 19.74 6.48
C LYS A 81 -29.60 18.70 6.56
N PRO A 82 -29.62 17.63 5.74
CA PRO A 82 -28.54 16.65 5.73
C PRO A 82 -27.24 17.35 5.33
N LEU A 83 -26.23 17.21 6.19
CA LEU A 83 -24.87 17.68 5.93
C LEU A 83 -24.14 16.67 5.02
N PRO A 84 -23.11 17.06 4.24
CA PRO A 84 -22.39 16.13 3.34
C PRO A 84 -21.80 14.89 4.03
N CYS A 85 -21.45 15.00 5.31
CA CYS A 85 -21.05 13.88 6.17
C CYS A 85 -22.10 12.77 6.33
N CYS A 86 -23.37 13.02 5.96
CA CYS A 86 -24.44 12.01 6.05
C CYS A 86 -24.48 11.04 4.89
N THR A 87 -23.71 11.32 3.84
CA THR A 87 -23.56 10.45 2.69
C THR A 87 -22.22 9.71 2.70
N ASP A 88 -21.36 9.96 3.68
CA ASP A 88 -20.11 9.22 3.84
C ASP A 88 -20.41 7.82 4.41
N TYR A 89 -19.69 6.81 3.93
CA TYR A 89 -19.90 5.41 4.31
C TYR A 89 -18.56 4.72 4.56
N TRP A 90 -18.49 3.85 5.56
CA TRP A 90 -17.28 3.10 5.90
C TRP A 90 -17.61 1.63 6.07
N PHE A 91 -16.76 0.78 5.51
CA PHE A 91 -16.86 -0.66 5.66
C PHE A 91 -15.48 -1.28 5.57
N ASP A 92 -15.36 -2.49 6.11
CA ASP A 92 -14.14 -3.27 6.02
C ASP A 92 -14.41 -4.62 5.38
N LEU A 93 -13.46 -5.08 4.58
CA LEU A 93 -13.34 -6.47 4.17
C LEU A 93 -12.20 -7.11 4.97
N HIS A 94 -12.55 -7.88 5.99
CA HIS A 94 -11.57 -8.58 6.82
C HIS A 94 -11.22 -9.92 6.18
N TYR A 95 -9.93 -10.25 6.09
CA TYR A 95 -9.40 -11.54 5.65
C TYR A 95 -8.94 -12.35 6.88
N PRO A 96 -9.79 -13.22 7.46
CA PRO A 96 -9.44 -13.99 8.65
C PRO A 96 -8.17 -14.85 8.49
N PRO A 97 -7.92 -15.53 7.35
CA PRO A 97 -6.71 -16.35 7.18
C PRO A 97 -5.40 -15.56 7.25
N PHE A 98 -5.43 -14.26 6.93
CA PHE A 98 -4.24 -13.42 6.81
C PHE A 98 -4.12 -12.40 7.95
N ASP A 99 -5.14 -12.34 8.82
CA ASP A 99 -5.29 -11.28 9.82
C ASP A 99 -5.08 -9.88 9.22
N ALA A 100 -5.70 -9.68 8.07
CA ALA A 100 -5.63 -8.45 7.28
C ALA A 100 -7.01 -7.83 7.13
N THR A 101 -7.05 -6.52 6.98
CA THR A 101 -8.28 -5.73 6.88
C THR A 101 -8.11 -4.73 5.76
N LEU A 102 -8.95 -4.82 4.74
CA LEU A 102 -9.08 -3.79 3.73
C LEU A 102 -10.15 -2.81 4.19
N ASN A 103 -9.70 -1.62 4.61
CA ASN A 103 -10.58 -0.57 5.12
C ASN A 103 -11.05 0.30 3.96
N PHE A 104 -12.35 0.57 3.91
CA PHE A 104 -12.93 1.42 2.90
C PHE A 104 -13.51 2.70 3.50
N THR A 105 -13.29 3.81 2.80
CA THR A 105 -13.95 5.08 3.06
C THR A 105 -14.57 5.57 1.77
N TYR A 106 -15.89 5.62 1.76
CA TYR A 106 -16.67 6.24 0.71
C TYR A 106 -17.06 7.66 1.12
N LYS A 107 -16.96 8.59 0.17
CA LYS A 107 -17.38 9.98 0.32
C LYS A 107 -18.16 10.43 -0.90
N SER A 108 -19.24 11.18 -0.65
CA SER A 108 -19.89 11.92 -1.72
C SER A 108 -19.39 13.35 -1.74
N LEU A 109 -18.71 13.74 -2.82
CA LEU A 109 -18.07 15.04 -2.95
C LEU A 109 -18.69 15.81 -4.12
N ASN A 110 -19.21 17.01 -3.86
CA ASN A 110 -19.81 17.81 -4.92
C ASN A 110 -18.76 18.76 -5.51
N PHE A 111 -17.99 18.28 -6.48
CA PHE A 111 -16.91 19.03 -7.12
C PHE A 111 -17.38 19.78 -8.37
N ASP A 112 -18.23 20.80 -8.20
CA ASP A 112 -18.48 21.74 -9.29
C ASP A 112 -17.22 22.62 -9.53
N GLY A 113 -16.48 22.34 -10.61
CA GLY A 113 -15.52 23.29 -11.19
C GLY A 113 -14.06 23.23 -10.73
N VAL A 114 -13.62 22.14 -10.10
CA VAL A 114 -12.22 21.95 -9.66
C VAL A 114 -11.50 20.96 -10.59
N SER A 115 -10.30 21.32 -11.08
CA SER A 115 -9.54 20.50 -12.04
C SER A 115 -9.25 19.11 -11.48
N ASP A 116 -9.17 18.10 -12.36
CA ASP A 116 -8.96 16.69 -11.99
C ASP A 116 -7.71 16.48 -11.13
N HIS A 117 -6.71 17.36 -11.26
CA HIS A 117 -5.48 17.33 -10.47
C HIS A 117 -5.68 17.77 -9.01
N ILE A 118 -6.60 18.70 -8.73
CA ILE A 118 -6.91 19.15 -7.37
C ILE A 118 -7.82 18.11 -6.67
N LYS A 119 -8.61 17.34 -7.43
CA LYS A 119 -9.38 16.21 -6.89
C LYS A 119 -8.43 15.17 -6.28
N SER A 120 -7.41 14.73 -7.02
CA SER A 120 -6.43 13.78 -6.47
C SER A 120 -5.59 14.40 -5.35
N ASP A 121 -5.16 15.66 -5.44
CA ASP A 121 -4.39 16.30 -4.36
C ASP A 121 -5.21 16.55 -3.07
N PHE A 122 -6.51 16.83 -3.14
CA PHE A 122 -7.37 16.95 -1.95
C PHE A 122 -7.58 15.59 -1.27
N ILE A 123 -7.72 14.56 -2.09
CA ILE A 123 -7.85 13.17 -1.68
C ILE A 123 -6.52 12.72 -1.07
N VAL A 124 -5.38 12.89 -1.75
CA VAL A 124 -3.98 12.70 -1.29
C VAL A 124 -3.64 13.53 -0.04
N SER A 125 -4.22 14.71 0.18
CA SER A 125 -3.98 15.50 1.40
C SER A 125 -4.89 15.13 2.57
N SER A 126 -6.05 14.52 2.29
CA SER A 126 -6.83 13.80 3.32
C SER A 126 -6.14 12.49 3.73
N PHE A 127 -5.21 11.99 2.91
CA PHE A 127 -4.29 10.89 3.24
C PHE A 127 -3.13 11.37 4.12
N VAL A 128 -2.99 10.69 5.27
CA VAL A 128 -1.86 10.62 6.19
C VAL A 128 -0.60 11.37 5.73
N ASN A 129 -0.27 12.49 6.39
CA ASN A 129 1.08 13.11 6.45
C ASN A 129 1.97 12.85 5.21
N THR A 130 1.57 13.45 4.09
CA THR A 130 2.06 13.24 2.71
C THR A 130 3.57 13.35 2.51
N ASN A 131 4.30 14.04 3.39
CA ASN A 131 5.71 14.32 3.15
C ASN A 131 6.64 13.11 3.33
N ASN A 132 6.26 12.11 4.13
CA ASN A 132 7.11 10.93 4.36
C ASN A 132 6.72 9.71 3.51
N ARG A 133 5.43 9.58 3.13
CA ARG A 133 4.94 8.40 2.40
C ARG A 133 5.25 8.41 0.91
N LYS A 134 5.30 9.59 0.26
CA LYS A 134 5.67 9.68 -1.17
C LYS A 134 7.06 9.10 -1.45
N ALA A 135 7.97 9.14 -0.47
CA ALA A 135 9.30 8.56 -0.59
C ALA A 135 9.35 7.02 -0.45
N GLN A 136 8.23 6.39 -0.06
CA GLN A 136 8.12 4.95 0.21
C GLN A 136 7.28 4.19 -0.82
N VAL A 137 6.74 4.88 -1.83
CA VAL A 137 5.99 4.25 -2.93
C VAL A 137 6.96 3.44 -3.78
N GLU A 138 6.71 2.14 -3.92
CA GLU A 138 7.48 1.26 -4.82
C GLU A 138 6.82 1.20 -6.20
N GLU A 139 5.49 1.10 -6.23
CA GLU A 139 4.71 1.03 -7.46
C GLU A 139 3.52 1.99 -7.39
N GLN A 140 3.24 2.64 -8.52
CA GLN A 140 2.05 3.45 -8.71
C GLN A 140 1.41 3.08 -10.05
N GLN A 141 0.12 2.78 -10.00
CA GLN A 141 -0.72 2.54 -11.15
C GLN A 141 -1.85 3.57 -11.16
N GLN A 142 -2.26 4.02 -12.35
CA GLN A 142 -3.40 4.90 -12.51
C GLN A 142 -4.06 4.62 -13.86
N GLY A 143 -5.35 4.85 -13.95
CA GLY A 143 -6.07 4.64 -15.20
C GLY A 143 -7.56 4.79 -15.07
N SER A 144 -8.28 4.07 -15.93
CA SER A 144 -9.73 4.00 -15.90
C SER A 144 -10.21 2.57 -15.71
N THR A 145 -11.21 2.38 -14.86
CA THR A 145 -11.90 1.09 -14.69
C THR A 145 -12.74 0.78 -15.94
N PRO A 146 -13.22 -0.47 -16.12
CA PRO A 146 -14.15 -0.82 -17.19
C PRO A 146 -15.43 0.05 -17.23
N GLN A 147 -15.85 0.59 -16.09
CA GLN A 147 -16.99 1.49 -15.91
C GLN A 147 -16.66 2.95 -16.27
N GLY A 148 -15.40 3.26 -16.56
CA GLY A 148 -14.93 4.60 -16.90
C GLY A 148 -14.57 5.47 -15.69
N TYR A 149 -14.45 4.90 -14.50
CA TYR A 149 -14.03 5.61 -13.30
C TYR A 149 -12.53 5.81 -13.28
N TYR A 150 -12.06 6.95 -12.78
CA TYR A 150 -10.64 7.17 -12.54
C TYR A 150 -10.19 6.34 -11.33
N TYR A 151 -8.99 5.75 -11.39
CA TYR A 151 -8.38 5.14 -10.22
C TYR A 151 -6.88 5.44 -10.12
N GLU A 152 -6.37 5.42 -8.90
CA GLU A 152 -4.96 5.39 -8.53
C GLU A 152 -4.74 4.25 -7.55
N HIS A 153 -3.66 3.48 -7.70
CA HIS A 153 -3.27 2.39 -6.80
C HIS A 153 -1.78 2.53 -6.48
N TYR A 154 -1.45 2.39 -5.21
CA TYR A 154 -0.13 2.62 -4.63
C TYR A 154 0.30 1.44 -3.76
N SER A 155 1.46 0.88 -4.09
CA SER A 155 2.11 -0.18 -3.29
C SER A 155 3.33 0.38 -2.58
N TYR A 156 3.48 0.06 -1.29
CA TYR A 156 4.49 0.65 -0.40
C TYR A 156 5.48 -0.39 0.13
N ALA A 157 6.75 0.01 0.25
CA ALA A 157 7.84 -0.86 0.71
C ALA A 157 7.72 -1.33 2.17
N GLU A 158 7.15 -0.47 3.03
CA GLU A 158 7.13 -0.64 4.47
C GLU A 158 5.75 -1.02 5.01
N ALA A 159 5.75 -1.94 5.98
CA ALA A 159 4.56 -2.49 6.58
C ALA A 159 3.91 -1.48 7.54
N GLY A 160 2.80 -0.91 7.09
CA GLY A 160 1.82 -0.18 7.89
C GLY A 160 0.51 -0.15 7.13
N GLU A 161 0.59 0.28 5.87
CA GLU A 161 -0.46 0.14 4.86
C GLU A 161 0.20 -0.21 3.51
N PRO A 162 0.42 -1.50 3.21
CA PRO A 162 1.20 -1.90 2.04
C PRO A 162 0.51 -1.59 0.71
N GLU A 163 -0.82 -1.54 0.69
CA GLU A 163 -1.61 -1.19 -0.50
C GLU A 163 -2.61 -0.09 -0.15
N MET A 164 -2.71 0.91 -1.03
CA MET A 164 -3.75 1.92 -1.00
C MET A 164 -4.22 2.27 -2.39
N PHE A 165 -5.53 2.45 -2.54
CA PHE A 165 -6.10 2.87 -3.80
C PHE A 165 -7.24 3.85 -3.62
N PHE A 166 -7.47 4.59 -4.68
CA PHE A 166 -8.51 5.59 -4.78
C PHE A 166 -9.26 5.40 -6.08
N ILE A 167 -10.59 5.55 -6.04
CA ILE A 167 -11.49 5.45 -7.19
C ILE A 167 -12.46 6.64 -7.17
N ALA A 168 -12.62 7.31 -8.31
CA ALA A 168 -13.60 8.38 -8.49
C ALA A 168 -14.44 8.17 -9.74
N ASP A 169 -15.74 8.40 -9.63
CA ASP A 169 -16.59 8.52 -10.81
C ASP A 169 -16.21 9.76 -11.66
N THR A 170 -16.77 9.84 -12.87
CA THR A 170 -16.42 10.88 -13.84
C THR A 170 -16.77 12.30 -13.37
N LEU A 171 -17.81 12.44 -12.54
CA LEU A 171 -18.23 13.73 -11.99
C LEU A 171 -17.54 14.06 -10.65
N GLY A 172 -16.84 13.09 -10.05
CA GLY A 172 -16.26 13.20 -8.71
C GLY A 172 -17.29 13.17 -7.57
N GLN A 173 -18.54 12.81 -7.87
CA GLN A 173 -19.64 12.67 -6.92
C GLN A 173 -19.49 11.46 -6.01
N HIS A 174 -18.85 10.40 -6.50
CA HIS A 174 -18.60 9.17 -5.78
C HIS A 174 -17.10 8.96 -5.70
N CYS A 175 -16.57 8.98 -4.48
CA CYS A 175 -15.16 8.81 -4.20
C CYS A 175 -14.99 7.66 -3.20
N LEU A 176 -14.19 6.67 -3.56
CA LEU A 176 -13.90 5.52 -2.73
C LEU A 176 -12.40 5.40 -2.50
N LEU A 177 -12.04 5.19 -1.24
CA LEU A 177 -10.70 4.85 -0.80
C LEU A 177 -10.70 3.41 -0.28
N GLY A 178 -9.65 2.67 -0.59
CA GLY A 178 -9.25 1.46 0.13
C GLY A 178 -7.83 1.54 0.71
N SER A 179 -7.63 1.06 1.95
CA SER A 179 -6.30 0.86 2.53
C SER A 179 -6.17 -0.51 3.20
N LEU A 180 -5.13 -1.25 2.84
CA LEU A 180 -4.84 -2.57 3.42
C LEU A 180 -4.06 -2.39 4.72
N ILE A 181 -4.52 -2.99 5.81
CA ILE A 181 -3.84 -2.99 7.11
C ILE A 181 -3.73 -4.43 7.60
N PHE A 182 -2.57 -4.83 8.12
CA PHE A 182 -2.41 -6.10 8.84
C PHE A 182 -2.57 -5.85 10.34
N ASN A 183 -3.47 -6.58 11.00
CA ASN A 183 -3.77 -6.33 12.43
C ASN A 183 -2.68 -6.91 13.35
N SER A 184 -1.93 -7.91 12.89
CA SER A 184 -0.86 -8.52 13.66
C SER A 184 0.36 -7.58 13.72
N ALA A 185 0.45 -6.83 14.81
CA ALA A 185 1.63 -6.00 15.11
C ALA A 185 2.90 -6.86 15.11
N GLY A 186 3.87 -6.53 14.24
CA GLY A 186 5.24 -7.07 14.31
C GLY A 186 5.64 -8.10 13.24
N GLN A 187 4.80 -8.39 12.25
CA GLN A 187 5.26 -9.14 11.06
C GLN A 187 6.11 -8.22 10.17
N GLY A 188 7.36 -8.62 9.86
CA GLY A 188 8.21 -7.87 8.92
C GLY A 188 7.64 -7.94 7.50
N SER A 189 7.84 -6.90 6.67
CA SER A 189 7.24 -6.82 5.31
C SER A 189 7.57 -8.05 4.45
N ASP A 190 8.77 -8.61 4.60
CA ASP A 190 9.19 -9.84 3.90
C ASP A 190 8.33 -11.07 4.22
N SER A 191 7.74 -11.16 5.42
CA SER A 191 6.88 -12.28 5.81
C SER A 191 5.45 -12.14 5.27
N LEU A 192 5.02 -10.91 4.99
CA LEU A 192 3.67 -10.59 4.52
C LEU A 192 3.56 -10.62 2.99
N ALA A 193 4.68 -10.56 2.28
CA ALA A 193 4.74 -10.53 0.81
C ALA A 193 3.75 -11.48 0.10
N PRO A 194 3.66 -12.80 0.41
CA PRO A 194 2.71 -13.68 -0.28
C PRO A 194 1.24 -13.30 -0.03
N TYR A 195 0.90 -12.79 1.16
CA TYR A 195 -0.45 -12.34 1.49
C TYR A 195 -0.76 -11.00 0.84
N ILE A 196 0.21 -10.09 0.80
CA ILE A 196 0.08 -8.80 0.10
C ILE A 196 -0.20 -9.06 -1.38
N SER A 197 0.61 -9.90 -2.05
CA SER A 197 0.41 -10.21 -3.46
C SER A 197 -0.92 -10.91 -3.75
N PHE A 198 -1.43 -11.72 -2.81
CA PHE A 198 -2.76 -12.32 -2.93
C PHE A 198 -3.86 -11.24 -2.87
N ILE A 199 -3.83 -10.41 -1.82
CA ILE A 199 -4.83 -9.36 -1.62
C ILE A 199 -4.72 -8.28 -2.71
N GLN A 200 -3.54 -8.05 -3.27
CA GLN A 200 -3.33 -7.14 -4.41
C GLN A 200 -4.16 -7.58 -5.62
N GLN A 201 -4.23 -8.89 -5.91
CA GLN A 201 -5.09 -9.41 -6.97
C GLN A 201 -6.57 -9.20 -6.66
N ASP A 202 -6.98 -9.41 -5.40
CA ASP A 202 -8.35 -9.13 -4.96
C ASP A 202 -8.68 -7.62 -5.09
N ILE A 203 -7.73 -6.74 -4.81
CA ILE A 203 -7.86 -5.27 -4.97
C ILE A 203 -8.01 -4.91 -6.45
N GLU A 204 -7.18 -5.47 -7.34
CA GLU A 204 -7.30 -5.25 -8.79
C GLU A 204 -8.66 -5.72 -9.31
N HIS A 205 -9.14 -6.87 -8.84
CA HIS A 205 -10.48 -7.37 -9.17
C HIS A 205 -11.59 -6.45 -8.65
N PHE A 206 -11.48 -6.00 -7.40
CA PHE A 206 -12.40 -5.03 -6.81
C PHE A 206 -12.46 -3.74 -7.64
N ILE A 207 -11.31 -3.14 -7.97
CA ILE A 207 -11.21 -1.92 -8.80
C ILE A 207 -11.89 -2.14 -10.15
N SER A 208 -11.76 -3.34 -10.73
CA SER A 208 -12.37 -3.65 -12.03
C SER A 208 -13.88 -3.88 -12.00
N SER A 209 -14.43 -4.28 -10.84
CA SER A 209 -15.84 -4.68 -10.69
C SER A 209 -16.73 -3.61 -10.07
N VAL A 210 -16.15 -2.66 -9.32
CA VAL A 210 -16.92 -1.65 -8.58
C VAL A 210 -17.81 -0.80 -9.50
N THR A 211 -19.05 -0.58 -9.08
CA THR A 211 -20.01 0.33 -9.70
C THR A 211 -20.62 1.24 -8.64
N PHE A 212 -20.85 2.51 -8.99
CA PHE A 212 -21.55 3.50 -8.15
C PHE A 212 -22.97 3.74 -8.72
N TYR A 213 -23.93 4.06 -7.85
CA TYR A 213 -25.33 4.34 -8.25
C TYR A 213 -26.00 5.43 -7.40
#